data_AF-A0A976PJ13-F1
#
_entry.id   AF-A0A976PJ13-F1
#
_cell.length_a   1.000
_cell.length_b   1.000
_cell.length_c   1.000
_cell.angle_alpha   90.00
_cell.angle_beta   90.00
_cell.angle_gamma   90.00
#
_symmetry.space_group_name_H-M   'P 1'
#
loop_
_entity.id
_entity.type
_entity.pdbx_description
1 polymer ?
#
loop_
_entity_poly.entity_id
_entity_poly.type
_entity_poly.pdbx_seq_one_letter_code
_entity_poly.pdbx_strand_id
1 'polypeptide(L)'
;MSRGRRRERGQTPEISISFLDVISCGFGAIVLLLLIAKTVESTAFEQTDVPLHGSVAELQQQLFEIRGEVSVLNRDLNSREEQLSEIRLRIARLQSELASVRRQRDAVAQVDTTEQDKLTLALQVLTEEMKRLQALQNRSDKDLIGGIPVDSEYIVFIVDTSGSMFNFAWPRLRQEMIHILDIYPRVKGIQVMNDMGGYMFSSYRGKWIPDTPARRRAIIERLAHWTPFSNSSPVEGVQHAIRSFYAPNRKISLYVLGDDFTGDSIDNVLDTVAKINREGRSGERLVRIHTIGFPVHFLVRGGNLQTASRFAALMRELSYRNGGTFVALNSLKPE
;
A
#
# COMPACT_ATOMS: atom_id res chain seq x y z
N MET A 1 -6.92 -108.60 90.97
CA MET A 1 -5.75 -108.13 91.75
C MET A 1 -4.72 -107.70 90.72
N SER A 2 -4.08 -106.54 90.71
CA SER A 2 -3.71 -105.60 91.77
C SER A 2 -3.63 -104.17 91.19
N ARG A 3 -3.93 -103.19 92.05
CA ARG A 3 -3.87 -101.75 91.82
C ARG A 3 -2.42 -101.27 91.72
N GLY A 4 -2.19 -100.25 90.89
CA GLY A 4 -1.02 -99.37 90.98
C GLY A 4 -1.47 -97.92 90.82
N ARG A 5 -1.60 -97.21 91.95
CA ARG A 5 -1.95 -95.78 92.03
C ARG A 5 -0.65 -94.99 92.22
N ARG A 6 -0.62 -93.74 91.72
CA ARG A 6 0.03 -92.53 92.29
C ARG A 6 1.26 -91.97 91.53
N ARG A 7 1.12 -90.75 90.98
CA ARG A 7 1.64 -89.50 91.60
C ARG A 7 1.22 -88.24 90.83
N GLU A 8 0.50 -87.35 91.50
CA GLU A 8 0.45 -85.91 91.19
C GLU A 8 1.76 -85.24 91.66
N ARG A 9 2.28 -84.28 90.88
CA ARG A 9 3.13 -83.17 91.33
C ARG A 9 2.75 -81.92 90.54
N GLY A 10 2.56 -80.81 91.25
CA GLY A 10 1.97 -79.58 90.74
C GLY A 10 2.96 -78.53 90.20
N GLN A 11 2.34 -77.58 89.48
CA GLN A 11 2.57 -76.14 89.34
C GLN A 11 3.99 -75.54 89.26
N THR A 12 4.29 -74.92 88.10
CA THR A 12 4.61 -73.48 87.93
C THR A 12 4.37 -73.08 86.45
N PRO A 13 3.86 -71.87 86.12
CA PRO A 13 3.59 -71.48 84.75
C PRO A 13 4.88 -71.10 84.01
N GLU A 14 5.23 -71.89 83.00
CA GLU A 14 6.26 -71.54 82.03
C GLU A 14 5.69 -70.46 81.09
N ILE A 15 5.92 -69.18 81.39
CA ILE A 15 5.80 -68.13 80.37
C ILE A 15 6.96 -68.40 79.40
N SER A 16 6.63 -69.10 78.31
CA SER A 16 7.58 -69.54 77.31
C SER A 16 8.14 -68.34 76.54
N ILE A 17 9.43 -68.41 76.27
CA ILE A 17 10.24 -67.49 75.45
C ILE A 17 9.56 -67.15 74.10
N SER A 18 8.67 -68.02 73.62
CA SER A 18 7.85 -67.87 72.42
C SER A 18 6.89 -66.67 72.45
N PHE A 19 6.44 -66.21 73.62
CA PHE A 19 5.54 -65.04 73.71
C PHE A 19 6.27 -63.72 73.49
N LEU A 20 7.54 -63.63 73.93
CA LEU A 20 8.36 -62.43 73.77
C LEU A 20 8.73 -62.21 72.30
N ASP A 21 8.95 -63.28 71.53
CA ASP A 21 9.26 -63.20 70.10
C ASP A 21 8.09 -62.69 69.25
N VAL A 22 6.86 -63.08 69.59
CA VAL A 22 5.65 -62.63 68.88
C VAL A 22 5.37 -61.15 69.17
N ILE A 23 5.56 -60.69 70.41
CA ILE A 23 5.41 -59.27 70.75
C ILE A 23 6.52 -58.42 70.13
N SER A 24 7.76 -58.92 70.13
CA SER A 24 8.91 -58.29 69.48
C SER A 24 8.68 -58.08 67.98
N CYS A 25 8.20 -59.12 67.28
CA CYS A 25 7.89 -59.05 65.85
C CYS A 25 6.73 -58.08 65.56
N GLY A 26 5.66 -58.12 66.36
CA GLY A 26 4.52 -57.23 66.21
C GLY A 26 4.87 -55.76 66.46
N PHE A 27 5.68 -55.49 67.49
CA PHE A 27 6.12 -54.12 67.80
C PHE A 27 7.07 -53.56 66.72
N GLY A 28 7.97 -54.39 66.18
CA GLY A 28 8.86 -54.00 65.07
C GLY A 28 8.10 -53.57 63.82
N ALA A 29 7.02 -54.28 63.47
CA ALA A 29 6.17 -53.93 62.32
C ALA A 29 5.46 -52.58 62.48
N ILE A 30 5.00 -52.26 63.70
CA ILE A 30 4.34 -50.99 64.00
C ILE A 30 5.32 -49.82 63.94
N VAL A 31 6.53 -49.99 64.47
CA VAL A 31 7.59 -48.97 64.40
C VAL A 31 7.98 -48.69 62.95
N LEU A 32 8.11 -49.73 62.11
CA LEU A 32 8.43 -49.59 60.69
C LEU A 32 7.33 -48.81 59.94
N LEU A 33 6.06 -49.13 60.17
CA LEU A 33 4.92 -48.42 59.58
C LEU A 33 4.91 -46.93 59.95
N LEU A 34 5.20 -46.61 61.22
CA LEU A 34 5.19 -45.23 61.70
C LEU A 34 6.36 -44.41 61.12
N LEU A 35 7.51 -45.06 60.91
CA LEU A 35 8.69 -44.45 60.28
C LEU A 35 8.43 -44.16 58.79
N ILE A 36 7.79 -45.10 58.07
CA ILE A 36 7.38 -44.91 56.67
C ILE A 36 6.34 -43.78 56.58
N ALA A 37 5.30 -43.78 57.41
CA ALA A 37 4.26 -42.74 57.41
C ALA A 37 4.83 -41.33 57.61
N LYS A 38 5.78 -41.17 58.54
CA LYS A 38 6.42 -39.87 58.82
C LYS A 38 7.34 -39.38 57.69
N THR A 39 7.98 -40.30 56.96
CA THR A 39 8.80 -39.97 55.79
C THR A 39 7.97 -39.55 54.57
N VAL A 40 6.76 -40.12 54.40
CA VAL A 40 5.87 -39.80 53.26
C VAL A 40 5.27 -38.39 53.37
N GLU A 41 4.97 -37.92 54.58
CA GLU A 41 4.53 -36.52 54.80
C GLU A 41 5.64 -35.50 54.52
N SER A 42 6.91 -35.87 54.70
CA SER A 42 8.05 -34.97 54.56
C SER A 42 8.52 -34.78 53.11
N THR A 43 8.25 -35.76 52.23
CA THR A 43 8.65 -35.70 50.80
C THR A 43 7.58 -35.10 49.88
N ALA A 44 6.40 -34.76 50.40
CA ALA A 44 5.28 -34.27 49.60
C ALA A 44 5.25 -32.74 49.40
N PHE A 45 6.17 -31.97 50.02
CA PHE A 45 6.11 -30.50 50.05
C PHE A 45 7.42 -29.77 49.65
N GLU A 46 8.21 -30.33 48.74
CA GLU A 46 9.20 -29.56 47.98
C GLU A 46 8.93 -29.69 46.48
N GLN A 47 7.81 -29.13 46.03
CA GLN A 47 7.68 -28.71 44.63
C GLN A 47 8.04 -27.23 44.56
N THR A 48 9.15 -26.96 43.88
CA THR A 48 9.67 -25.63 43.57
C THR A 48 8.59 -24.78 42.89
N ASP A 49 8.07 -23.77 43.57
CA ASP A 49 7.29 -22.69 42.95
C ASP A 49 8.21 -21.88 42.02
N VAL A 50 8.40 -22.38 40.80
CA VAL A 50 8.92 -21.59 39.68
C VAL A 50 7.89 -20.49 39.38
N PRO A 51 8.25 -19.21 39.21
CA PRO A 51 7.28 -18.13 39.05
C PRO A 51 6.65 -18.17 37.64
N LEU A 52 5.74 -19.12 37.42
CA LEU A 52 4.99 -19.34 36.19
C LEU A 52 4.03 -18.18 35.87
N HIS A 53 3.70 -17.34 36.85
CA HIS A 53 2.76 -16.24 36.68
C HIS A 53 3.26 -15.13 35.73
N GLY A 54 4.56 -14.82 35.71
CA GLY A 54 5.12 -13.81 34.79
C GLY A 54 5.09 -14.27 33.34
N SER A 55 5.42 -15.54 33.10
CA SER A 55 5.42 -16.14 31.77
C SER A 55 4.00 -16.30 31.20
N VAL A 56 3.01 -16.64 32.04
CA VAL A 56 1.61 -16.75 31.60
C VAL A 56 1.04 -15.38 31.19
N ALA A 57 1.34 -14.31 31.92
CA ALA A 57 0.88 -12.96 31.58
C ALA A 57 1.50 -12.44 30.28
N GLU A 58 2.79 -12.69 30.06
CA GLU A 58 3.48 -12.31 28.82
C GLU A 58 2.96 -13.09 27.61
N LEU A 59 2.74 -14.40 27.76
CA LEU A 59 2.11 -15.24 26.73
C LEU A 59 0.67 -14.81 26.42
N GLN A 60 -0.10 -14.34 27.41
CA GLN A 60 -1.44 -13.78 27.20
C GLN A 60 -1.41 -12.46 26.42
N GLN A 61 -0.45 -11.59 26.71
CA GLN A 61 -0.25 -10.33 25.99
C GLN A 61 0.11 -10.58 24.52
N GLN A 62 1.07 -11.48 24.27
CA GLN A 62 1.45 -11.89 22.91
C GLN A 62 0.28 -12.52 22.14
N LEU A 63 -0.51 -13.37 22.80
CA LEU A 63 -1.74 -13.93 22.21
C LEU A 63 -2.75 -12.85 21.84
N PHE A 64 -2.86 -11.78 22.62
CA PHE A 64 -3.76 -10.66 22.33
C PHE A 64 -3.28 -9.84 21.13
N GLU A 65 -1.98 -9.54 21.06
CA GLU A 65 -1.36 -8.83 19.92
C GLU A 65 -1.49 -9.64 18.63
N ILE A 66 -1.13 -10.93 18.65
CA ILE A 66 -1.27 -11.83 17.50
C ILE A 66 -2.73 -11.91 17.05
N ARG A 67 -3.69 -11.98 17.97
CA ARG A 67 -5.13 -11.96 17.61
C ARG A 67 -5.57 -10.63 17.00
N GLY A 68 -5.02 -9.52 17.47
CA GLY A 68 -5.22 -8.20 16.88
C GLY A 68 -4.70 -8.13 15.45
N GLU A 69 -3.48 -8.58 15.22
CA GLU A 69 -2.85 -8.66 13.89
C GLU A 69 -3.63 -9.56 12.94
N VAL A 70 -4.05 -10.75 13.40
CA VAL A 70 -4.90 -11.67 12.61
C VAL A 70 -6.25 -11.03 12.26
N SER A 71 -6.85 -10.25 13.15
CA SER A 71 -8.10 -9.53 12.87
C SER A 71 -7.92 -8.42 11.82
N VAL A 72 -6.79 -7.73 11.83
CA VAL A 72 -6.46 -6.71 10.81
C VAL A 72 -6.14 -7.38 9.48
N LEU A 73 -5.37 -8.46 9.49
CA LEU A 73 -4.99 -9.21 8.30
C LEU A 73 -6.21 -9.85 7.62
N ASN A 74 -7.15 -10.41 8.39
CA ASN A 74 -8.40 -10.94 7.84
C ASN A 74 -9.28 -9.84 7.23
N ARG A 75 -9.28 -8.63 7.80
CA ARG A 75 -9.99 -7.49 7.21
C ARG A 75 -9.35 -7.03 5.89
N ASP A 76 -8.01 -6.99 5.82
CA ASP A 76 -7.30 -6.66 4.59
C ASP A 76 -7.51 -7.75 3.52
N LEU A 77 -7.50 -9.02 3.91
CA LEU A 77 -7.75 -10.17 3.04
C LEU A 77 -9.16 -10.08 2.43
N ASN A 78 -10.19 -9.87 3.24
CA ASN A 78 -11.56 -9.71 2.77
C ASN A 78 -11.70 -8.51 1.81
N SER A 79 -11.09 -7.37 2.14
CA SER A 79 -11.10 -6.19 1.26
C SER A 79 -10.43 -6.48 -0.08
N ARG A 80 -9.33 -7.25 -0.09
CA ARG A 80 -8.64 -7.65 -1.32
C ARG A 80 -9.46 -8.65 -2.12
N GLU A 81 -10.16 -9.58 -1.48
CA GLU A 81 -11.07 -10.52 -2.15
C GLU A 81 -12.23 -9.79 -2.84
N GLU A 82 -12.84 -8.80 -2.17
CA GLU A 82 -13.88 -7.95 -2.76
C GLU A 82 -13.34 -7.19 -3.98
N GLN A 83 -12.16 -6.56 -3.87
CA GLN A 83 -11.51 -5.89 -4.99
C GLN A 83 -11.20 -6.84 -6.14
N LEU A 84 -10.74 -8.06 -5.85
CA LEU A 84 -10.42 -9.06 -6.86
C LEU A 84 -11.69 -9.54 -7.58
N SER A 85 -12.80 -9.65 -6.87
CA SER A 85 -14.12 -9.95 -7.44
C SER A 85 -14.59 -8.83 -8.38
N GLU A 86 -14.51 -7.57 -7.96
CA GLU A 86 -14.86 -6.42 -8.81
C GLU A 86 -13.98 -6.35 -10.07
N ILE A 87 -12.68 -6.63 -9.93
CA ILE A 87 -11.74 -6.68 -11.05
C ILE A 87 -12.09 -7.81 -12.01
N ARG A 88 -12.41 -9.02 -11.51
CA ARG A 88 -12.84 -10.14 -12.37
C ARG A 88 -14.10 -9.80 -13.16
N LEU A 89 -15.08 -9.14 -12.54
CA LEU A 89 -16.27 -8.66 -13.22
C LEU A 89 -15.93 -7.62 -14.30
N ARG A 90 -14.99 -6.71 -14.01
CA ARG A 90 -14.53 -5.71 -14.98
C ARG A 90 -13.76 -6.34 -16.14
N ILE A 91 -12.90 -7.33 -15.88
CA ILE A 91 -12.22 -8.11 -16.92
C ILE A 91 -13.24 -8.81 -17.81
N ALA A 92 -14.25 -9.45 -17.24
CA ALA A 92 -15.31 -10.12 -18.01
C ALA A 92 -16.08 -9.13 -18.91
N ARG A 93 -16.39 -7.94 -18.39
CA ARG A 93 -17.04 -6.87 -19.18
C ARG A 93 -16.14 -6.37 -20.30
N LEU A 94 -14.87 -6.08 -20.01
CA LEU A 94 -13.89 -5.60 -20.98
C LEU A 94 -13.59 -6.64 -22.06
N GLN A 95 -13.57 -7.93 -21.72
CA GLN A 95 -13.45 -9.02 -22.71
C GLN A 95 -14.66 -9.06 -23.65
N SER A 96 -15.87 -8.80 -23.14
CA SER A 96 -17.09 -8.70 -23.94
C SER A 96 -17.06 -7.48 -24.88
N GLU A 97 -16.63 -6.33 -24.37
CA GLU A 97 -16.46 -5.10 -25.16
C GLU A 97 -15.34 -5.24 -26.20
N LEU A 98 -14.22 -5.87 -25.85
CA LEU A 98 -13.15 -6.16 -26.81
C LEU A 98 -13.64 -7.08 -27.94
N ALA A 99 -14.49 -8.06 -27.63
CA ALA A 99 -15.10 -8.92 -28.64
C ALA A 99 -16.10 -8.17 -29.54
N SER A 100 -16.84 -7.18 -29.03
CA SER A 100 -17.70 -6.33 -29.87
C SER A 100 -16.88 -5.37 -30.74
N VAL A 101 -15.84 -4.74 -30.18
CA VAL A 101 -14.94 -3.84 -30.91
C VAL A 101 -14.14 -4.59 -31.97
N ARG A 102 -13.66 -5.81 -31.70
CA ARG A 102 -13.01 -6.65 -32.72
C ARG A 102 -13.95 -6.96 -33.88
N ARG A 103 -15.20 -7.33 -33.61
CA ARG A 103 -16.21 -7.55 -34.66
C ARG A 103 -16.46 -6.28 -35.48
N GLN A 104 -16.54 -5.13 -34.83
CA GLN A 104 -16.72 -3.84 -35.51
C GLN A 104 -15.47 -3.45 -36.32
N ARG A 105 -14.28 -3.70 -35.80
CA ARG A 105 -13.01 -3.45 -36.49
C ARG A 105 -12.85 -4.36 -37.70
N ASP A 106 -13.16 -5.65 -37.58
CA ASP A 106 -13.05 -6.58 -38.71
C ASP A 106 -14.11 -6.26 -39.78
N ALA A 107 -15.24 -5.65 -39.41
CA ALA A 107 -16.20 -5.06 -40.36
C ALA A 107 -15.68 -3.76 -41.02
N VAL A 108 -14.83 -2.98 -40.32
CA VAL A 108 -14.22 -1.73 -40.81
C VAL A 108 -12.91 -1.98 -41.59
N ALA A 109 -12.19 -3.07 -41.32
CA ALA A 109 -10.91 -3.43 -41.94
C ALA A 109 -11.02 -3.81 -43.43
N GLN A 110 -12.24 -3.86 -43.99
CA GLN A 110 -12.42 -3.85 -45.46
C GLN A 110 -12.23 -2.46 -46.09
N VAL A 111 -11.98 -1.41 -45.29
CA VAL A 111 -11.74 -0.03 -45.73
C VAL A 111 -10.37 0.41 -45.19
N ASP A 112 -9.32 0.02 -45.91
CA ASP A 112 -7.92 0.33 -45.60
C ASP A 112 -7.52 1.74 -46.08
N THR A 113 -6.47 2.35 -45.46
CA THR A 113 -5.79 3.67 -45.67
C THR A 113 -5.97 4.74 -44.56
N THR A 114 -5.18 4.74 -43.48
CA THR A 114 -5.03 5.93 -42.58
C THR A 114 -3.69 6.11 -41.82
N GLU A 115 -2.65 5.30 -42.05
CA GLU A 115 -1.41 5.41 -41.24
C GLU A 115 -0.55 6.65 -41.57
N GLN A 116 -0.57 7.13 -42.82
CA GLN A 116 0.19 8.33 -43.22
C GLN A 116 -0.45 9.65 -42.74
N ASP A 117 -1.77 9.69 -42.62
CA ASP A 117 -2.50 10.87 -42.17
C ASP A 117 -2.28 11.13 -40.67
N LYS A 118 -2.18 10.07 -39.87
CA LYS A 118 -1.91 10.18 -38.43
C LYS A 118 -0.52 10.75 -38.12
N LEU A 119 0.48 10.40 -38.93
CA LEU A 119 1.84 10.93 -38.80
C LEU A 119 1.89 12.41 -39.18
N THR A 120 1.17 12.79 -40.23
CA THR A 120 1.09 14.18 -40.72
C THR A 120 0.39 15.09 -39.70
N LEU A 121 -0.70 14.60 -39.09
CA LEU A 121 -1.40 15.31 -38.01
C LEU A 121 -0.49 15.49 -36.77
N ALA A 122 0.27 14.46 -36.38
CA ALA A 122 1.19 14.57 -35.25
C ALA A 122 2.27 15.65 -35.45
N LEU A 123 2.82 15.76 -36.66
CA LEU A 123 3.83 16.77 -37.03
C LEU A 123 3.24 18.19 -37.13
N GLN A 124 2.03 18.33 -37.65
CA GLN A 124 1.35 19.63 -37.72
C GLN A 124 1.05 20.19 -36.33
N VAL A 125 0.56 19.35 -35.39
CA VAL A 125 0.29 19.82 -34.02
C VAL A 125 1.59 20.19 -33.28
N LEU A 126 2.69 19.48 -33.50
CA LEU A 126 4.00 19.86 -32.95
C LEU A 126 4.47 21.24 -33.46
N THR A 127 4.18 21.55 -34.72
CA THR A 127 4.60 22.81 -35.35
C THR A 127 3.75 24.00 -34.87
N GLU A 128 2.44 23.82 -34.69
CA GLU A 128 1.59 24.85 -34.11
C GLU A 128 1.95 25.13 -32.65
N GLU A 129 2.30 24.10 -31.89
CA GLU A 129 2.70 24.25 -30.49
C GLU A 129 4.05 24.99 -30.36
N MET A 130 5.03 24.70 -31.22
CA MET A 130 6.29 25.47 -31.25
C MET A 130 6.06 26.96 -31.54
N LYS A 131 5.18 27.27 -32.50
CA LYS A 131 4.83 28.66 -32.85
C LYS A 131 4.09 29.36 -31.71
N ARG A 132 3.25 28.64 -30.97
CA ARG A 132 2.52 29.18 -29.82
C ARG A 132 3.41 29.34 -28.59
N LEU A 133 4.31 28.40 -28.30
CA LEU A 133 5.31 28.52 -27.24
C LEU A 133 6.18 29.76 -27.44
N GLN A 134 6.60 30.04 -28.68
CA GLN A 134 7.25 31.31 -29.04
C GLN A 134 6.37 32.53 -28.79
N ALA A 135 5.05 32.44 -29.06
CA ALA A 135 4.12 33.54 -28.80
C ALA A 135 3.84 33.76 -27.30
N LEU A 136 3.91 32.71 -26.48
CA LEU A 136 3.75 32.75 -25.01
C LEU A 136 5.00 33.27 -24.29
N GLN A 137 6.20 32.98 -24.82
CA GLN A 137 7.46 33.56 -24.35
C GLN A 137 7.42 35.10 -24.34
N ASN A 138 6.79 35.71 -25.34
CA ASN A 138 6.68 37.17 -25.43
C ASN A 138 5.70 37.81 -24.41
N ARG A 139 4.95 37.04 -23.61
CA ARG A 139 3.91 37.57 -22.70
C ARG A 139 4.18 37.39 -21.20
N SER A 140 5.16 36.59 -20.77
CA SER A 140 5.25 36.20 -19.34
C SER A 140 6.66 35.96 -18.78
N ASP A 141 7.62 36.77 -19.20
CA ASP A 141 9.04 36.67 -18.81
C ASP A 141 9.36 36.93 -17.31
N LYS A 142 8.36 37.05 -16.42
CA LYS A 142 8.61 37.35 -15.00
C LYS A 142 8.47 36.17 -14.04
N ASP A 143 7.73 35.11 -14.38
CA ASP A 143 7.38 34.04 -13.42
C ASP A 143 7.56 32.60 -13.96
N LEU A 144 8.32 32.41 -15.04
CA LEU A 144 8.57 31.10 -15.66
C LEU A 144 9.96 30.58 -15.30
N ILE A 145 10.05 29.39 -14.69
CA ILE A 145 11.30 28.63 -14.57
C ILE A 145 11.16 27.37 -15.41
N GLY A 146 11.95 27.23 -16.48
CA GLY A 146 11.92 26.05 -17.35
C GLY A 146 10.60 25.83 -18.10
N GLY A 147 9.79 26.89 -18.30
CA GLY A 147 8.47 26.80 -18.95
C GLY A 147 7.31 26.41 -18.02
N ILE A 148 7.55 26.25 -16.72
CA ILE A 148 6.52 26.03 -15.70
C ILE A 148 6.24 27.36 -14.99
N PRO A 149 5.00 27.87 -14.94
CA PRO A 149 4.68 29.08 -14.20
C PRO A 149 4.66 28.81 -12.69
N VAL A 150 5.45 29.57 -11.92
CA VAL A 150 5.75 29.30 -10.50
C VAL A 150 4.92 30.18 -9.56
N ASP A 151 3.61 30.28 -9.79
CA ASP A 151 2.71 31.14 -8.99
C ASP A 151 1.81 30.36 -8.01
N SER A 152 1.99 29.04 -7.91
CA SER A 152 1.11 28.16 -7.13
C SER A 152 1.50 28.10 -5.66
N GLU A 153 0.49 28.13 -4.80
CA GLU A 153 0.66 28.06 -3.35
C GLU A 153 0.45 26.64 -2.81
N TYR A 154 -0.18 25.75 -3.59
CA TYR A 154 -0.47 24.37 -3.21
C TYR A 154 -0.15 23.43 -4.38
N ILE A 155 0.44 22.28 -4.07
CA ILE A 155 0.88 21.31 -5.08
C ILE A 155 0.29 19.94 -4.77
N VAL A 156 -0.25 19.27 -5.79
CA VAL A 156 -0.64 17.85 -5.72
C VAL A 156 0.14 17.07 -6.76
N PHE A 157 0.86 16.04 -6.34
CA PHE A 157 1.45 15.05 -7.22
C PHE A 157 0.48 13.89 -7.41
N ILE A 158 0.20 13.56 -8.66
CA ILE A 158 -0.58 12.41 -9.11
C ILE A 158 0.40 11.50 -9.85
N VAL A 159 0.77 10.40 -9.22
CA VAL A 159 1.84 9.53 -9.68
C VAL A 159 1.26 8.24 -10.23
N ASP A 160 1.57 7.93 -11.48
CA ASP A 160 1.37 6.58 -11.99
C ASP A 160 2.31 5.62 -11.27
N THR A 161 1.70 4.62 -10.64
CA THR A 161 2.36 3.59 -9.82
C THR A 161 2.39 2.24 -10.54
N SER A 162 2.17 2.26 -11.87
CA SER A 162 2.21 1.09 -12.75
C SER A 162 3.55 0.36 -12.67
N GLY A 163 3.53 -0.92 -13.05
CA GLY A 163 4.74 -1.73 -13.08
C GLY A 163 5.80 -1.21 -14.04
N SER A 164 5.41 -0.62 -15.17
CA SER A 164 6.35 -0.01 -16.13
C SER A 164 7.05 1.20 -15.50
N MET A 165 6.31 2.07 -14.82
CA MET A 165 6.88 3.19 -14.08
C MET A 165 7.83 2.71 -12.98
N PHE A 166 7.40 1.79 -12.13
CA PHE A 166 8.22 1.32 -11.01
C PHE A 166 9.51 0.61 -11.45
N ASN A 167 9.42 -0.23 -12.49
CA ASN A 167 10.57 -1.03 -12.93
C ASN A 167 11.60 -0.23 -13.74
N PHE A 168 11.19 0.83 -14.45
CA PHE A 168 12.05 1.51 -15.41
C PHE A 168 12.22 3.02 -15.18
N ALA A 169 11.20 3.71 -14.68
CA ALA A 169 11.20 5.18 -14.55
C ALA A 169 11.36 5.67 -13.10
N TRP A 170 11.19 4.80 -12.10
CA TRP A 170 11.09 5.21 -10.70
C TRP A 170 12.24 6.09 -10.19
N PRO A 171 13.52 5.79 -10.51
CA PRO A 171 14.63 6.68 -10.13
C PRO A 171 14.50 8.08 -10.75
N ARG A 172 14.14 8.17 -12.03
CA ARG A 172 13.92 9.44 -12.72
C ARG A 172 12.72 10.18 -12.16
N LEU A 173 11.61 9.48 -11.88
CA LEU A 173 10.41 10.09 -11.29
C LEU A 173 10.72 10.74 -9.94
N ARG A 174 11.48 10.06 -9.09
CA ARG A 174 11.92 10.61 -7.80
C ARG A 174 12.73 11.89 -7.99
N GLN A 175 13.66 11.91 -8.95
CA GLN A 175 14.45 13.10 -9.25
C GLN A 175 13.59 14.24 -9.77
N GLU A 176 12.67 13.99 -10.71
CA GLU A 176 11.76 15.03 -11.21
C GLU A 176 10.89 15.60 -10.10
N MET A 177 10.41 14.77 -9.17
CA MET A 177 9.65 15.26 -8.03
C MET A 177 10.50 16.14 -7.10
N ILE A 178 11.79 15.82 -6.92
CA ILE A 178 12.74 16.68 -6.20
C ILE A 178 12.92 18.00 -6.95
N HIS A 179 13.20 17.97 -8.26
CA HIS A 179 13.36 19.18 -9.08
C HIS A 179 12.14 20.10 -9.01
N ILE A 180 10.92 19.53 -9.11
CA ILE A 180 9.69 20.32 -8.96
C ILE A 180 9.64 20.95 -7.57
N LEU A 181 9.87 20.19 -6.50
CA LEU A 181 9.84 20.75 -5.15
C LEU A 181 10.90 21.86 -4.97
N ASP A 182 12.05 21.75 -5.60
CA ASP A 182 13.12 22.75 -5.54
C ASP A 182 12.77 24.04 -6.31
N ILE A 183 12.04 23.94 -7.43
CA ILE A 183 11.48 25.10 -8.15
C ILE A 183 10.54 25.92 -7.25
N TYR A 184 9.84 25.26 -6.32
CA TYR A 184 8.93 25.91 -5.38
C TYR A 184 9.54 25.94 -3.97
N PRO A 185 10.45 26.89 -3.66
CA PRO A 185 11.16 26.91 -2.38
C PRO A 185 10.23 27.05 -1.16
N ARG A 186 9.02 27.61 -1.33
CA ARG A 186 7.96 27.60 -0.30
C ARG A 186 6.57 27.47 -0.93
N VAL A 187 5.83 26.43 -0.56
CA VAL A 187 4.37 26.32 -0.78
C VAL A 187 3.65 26.20 0.56
N LYS A 188 2.33 26.42 0.59
CA LYS A 188 1.53 26.29 1.81
C LYS A 188 1.16 24.84 2.11
N GLY A 189 1.06 23.99 1.08
CA GLY A 189 0.71 22.59 1.25
C GLY A 189 1.04 21.73 0.05
N ILE A 190 1.39 20.48 0.34
CA ILE A 190 1.69 19.44 -0.65
C ILE A 190 0.71 18.28 -0.44
N GLN A 191 0.37 17.56 -1.51
CA GLN A 191 -0.26 16.27 -1.43
C GLN A 191 0.35 15.31 -2.47
N VAL A 192 0.38 14.02 -2.15
CA VAL A 192 0.82 12.98 -3.08
C VAL A 192 -0.21 11.86 -3.10
N MET A 193 -0.71 11.54 -4.29
CA MET A 193 -1.66 10.45 -4.52
C MET A 193 -1.30 9.71 -5.80
N ASN A 194 -1.78 8.47 -5.93
CA ASN A 194 -1.57 7.72 -7.16
C ASN A 194 -2.62 8.14 -8.22
N ASP A 195 -2.45 7.64 -9.43
CA ASP A 195 -3.32 7.79 -10.58
C ASP A 195 -4.79 7.39 -10.30
N MET A 196 -5.04 6.60 -9.26
CA MET A 196 -6.39 6.20 -8.81
C MET A 196 -6.95 7.04 -7.63
N GLY A 197 -6.22 8.04 -7.15
CA GLY A 197 -6.64 8.90 -6.02
C GLY A 197 -6.32 8.34 -4.63
N GLY A 198 -5.57 7.24 -4.55
CA GLY A 198 -5.03 6.68 -3.31
C GLY A 198 -3.93 7.56 -2.73
N TYR A 199 -4.11 8.03 -1.49
CA TYR A 199 -3.15 8.90 -0.81
C TYR A 199 -1.88 8.16 -0.41
N MET A 200 -0.72 8.78 -0.62
CA MET A 200 0.56 8.28 -0.10
C MET A 200 0.53 8.20 1.43
N PHE A 201 0.05 9.26 2.09
CA PHE A 201 -0.11 9.32 3.54
C PHE A 201 -1.60 9.35 3.90
N SER A 202 -2.16 8.21 4.32
CA SER A 202 -3.58 8.06 4.66
C SER A 202 -4.04 9.00 5.77
N SER A 203 -3.16 9.34 6.72
CA SER A 203 -3.43 10.31 7.80
C SER A 203 -3.73 11.73 7.29
N TYR A 204 -3.31 12.06 6.06
CA TYR A 204 -3.55 13.32 5.38
C TYR A 204 -4.67 13.22 4.32
N ARG A 205 -5.51 12.18 4.36
CA ARG A 205 -6.70 12.09 3.50
C ARG A 205 -7.56 13.35 3.64
N GLY A 206 -7.83 14.02 2.53
CA GLY A 206 -8.60 15.27 2.47
C GLY A 206 -7.93 16.47 3.14
N LYS A 207 -6.65 16.38 3.50
CA LYS A 207 -5.90 17.44 4.19
C LYS A 207 -4.60 17.73 3.44
N TRP A 208 -4.13 18.97 3.51
CA TRP A 208 -2.81 19.32 2.98
C TRP A 208 -1.72 18.85 3.92
N ILE A 209 -0.64 18.30 3.36
CA ILE A 209 0.61 18.07 4.10
C ILE A 209 1.31 19.43 4.20
N PRO A 210 1.59 19.96 5.40
CA PRO A 210 2.31 21.22 5.54
C PRO A 210 3.70 21.12 4.92
N ASP A 211 4.07 22.12 4.13
CA ASP A 211 5.37 22.15 3.49
C ASP A 211 6.47 22.47 4.51
N THR A 212 7.28 21.46 4.82
CA THR A 212 8.45 21.59 5.70
C THR A 212 9.57 20.70 5.17
N PRO A 213 10.85 21.01 5.43
CA PRO A 213 11.97 20.16 5.02
C PRO A 213 11.82 18.71 5.50
N ALA A 214 11.31 18.50 6.71
CA ALA A 214 11.06 17.17 7.26
C ALA A 214 9.96 16.41 6.50
N ARG A 215 8.85 17.09 6.14
CA ARG A 215 7.76 16.48 5.36
C ARG A 215 8.17 16.19 3.92
N ARG A 216 8.95 17.06 3.28
CA ARG A 216 9.52 16.81 1.95
C ARG A 216 10.41 15.57 1.97
N ARG A 217 11.34 15.44 2.93
CA ARG A 217 12.16 14.23 3.09
C ARG A 217 11.31 12.98 3.27
N ALA A 218 10.31 13.02 4.16
CA ALA A 218 9.42 11.89 4.38
C ALA A 218 8.65 11.47 3.11
N ILE A 219 8.23 12.44 2.27
CA ILE A 219 7.60 12.17 0.97
C ILE A 219 8.59 11.44 0.05
N ILE A 220 9.83 11.94 -0.10
CA ILE A 220 10.86 11.34 -0.98
C ILE A 220 11.25 9.93 -0.50
N GLU A 221 11.43 9.74 0.81
CA GLU A 221 11.77 8.46 1.42
C GLU A 221 10.67 7.42 1.22
N ARG A 222 9.41 7.83 1.45
CA ARG A 222 8.26 6.93 1.25
C ARG A 222 8.09 6.58 -0.22
N LEU A 223 8.27 7.56 -1.12
CA LEU A 223 8.16 7.33 -2.57
C LEU A 223 9.09 6.21 -3.05
N ALA A 224 10.27 6.04 -2.44
CA ALA A 224 11.22 5.00 -2.85
C ALA A 224 10.63 3.58 -2.92
N HIS A 225 9.64 3.27 -2.09
CA HIS A 225 9.04 1.93 -1.97
C HIS A 225 7.51 1.94 -2.10
N TRP A 226 6.93 3.04 -2.61
CA TRP A 226 5.49 3.21 -2.63
C TRP A 226 4.87 2.68 -3.93
N THR A 227 4.29 1.48 -3.87
CA THR A 227 3.72 0.75 -5.02
C THR A 227 2.25 0.38 -4.79
N PRO A 228 1.34 1.36 -4.60
CA PRO A 228 -0.09 1.05 -4.61
C PRO A 228 -0.50 0.54 -6.00
N PHE A 229 -1.68 -0.11 -6.07
CA PHE A 229 -2.22 -0.55 -7.35
C PHE A 229 -2.53 0.63 -8.27
N SER A 230 -2.18 0.51 -9.56
CA SER A 230 -2.41 1.48 -10.63
C SER A 230 -3.13 0.79 -11.80
N ASN A 231 -4.00 1.54 -12.48
CA ASN A 231 -4.65 1.10 -13.72
C ASN A 231 -4.12 1.84 -14.96
N SER A 232 -3.00 2.58 -14.83
CA SER A 232 -2.41 3.36 -15.92
C SER A 232 -3.36 4.42 -16.50
N SER A 233 -4.16 5.03 -15.61
CA SER A 233 -5.13 6.08 -15.98
C SER A 233 -5.08 7.21 -14.98
N PRO A 234 -4.58 8.41 -15.35
CA PRO A 234 -4.47 9.54 -14.43
C PRO A 234 -5.82 10.22 -14.13
N VAL A 235 -6.89 9.77 -14.79
CA VAL A 235 -8.19 10.44 -14.83
C VAL A 235 -8.82 10.48 -13.44
N GLU A 236 -8.85 9.34 -12.79
CA GLU A 236 -9.43 9.15 -11.46
C GLU A 236 -8.69 10.00 -10.43
N GLY A 237 -7.36 10.01 -10.45
CA GLY A 237 -6.49 10.81 -9.59
C GLY A 237 -6.68 12.31 -9.79
N VAL A 238 -6.77 12.77 -11.05
CA VAL A 238 -7.05 14.19 -11.35
C VAL A 238 -8.43 14.59 -10.84
N GLN A 239 -9.46 13.78 -11.09
CA GLN A 239 -10.80 14.06 -10.59
C GLN A 239 -10.83 14.10 -9.06
N HIS A 240 -10.19 13.14 -8.42
CA HIS A 240 -10.13 13.03 -6.97
C HIS A 240 -9.41 14.23 -6.35
N ALA A 241 -8.29 14.65 -6.95
CA ALA A 241 -7.54 15.82 -6.51
C ALA A 241 -8.38 17.09 -6.58
N ILE A 242 -9.02 17.37 -7.72
CA ILE A 242 -9.84 18.58 -7.90
C ILE A 242 -10.98 18.60 -6.89
N ARG A 243 -11.74 17.50 -6.79
CA ARG A 243 -12.90 17.43 -5.88
C ARG A 243 -12.50 17.57 -4.40
N SER A 244 -11.35 17.03 -4.02
CA SER A 244 -10.93 17.01 -2.61
C SER A 244 -10.27 18.30 -2.16
N PHE A 245 -9.54 18.99 -3.04
CA PHE A 245 -8.61 20.03 -2.64
C PHE A 245 -8.95 21.42 -3.16
N TYR A 246 -9.78 21.52 -4.19
CA TYR A 246 -10.21 22.82 -4.70
C TYR A 246 -10.88 23.63 -3.58
N ALA A 247 -10.45 24.88 -3.45
CA ALA A 247 -11.14 25.88 -2.64
C ALA A 247 -11.00 27.24 -3.33
N PRO A 248 -12.02 28.12 -3.22
CA PRO A 248 -11.90 29.49 -3.67
C PRO A 248 -10.67 30.16 -3.05
N ASN A 249 -9.96 30.98 -3.83
CA ASN A 249 -8.76 31.72 -3.42
C ASN A 249 -7.52 30.86 -3.11
N ARG A 250 -7.44 29.63 -3.63
CA ARG A 250 -6.19 28.84 -3.60
C ARG A 250 -5.65 28.67 -5.01
N LYS A 251 -4.39 29.04 -5.22
CA LYS A 251 -3.65 28.71 -6.43
C LYS A 251 -3.09 27.29 -6.30
N ILE A 252 -3.74 26.33 -6.95
CA ILE A 252 -3.41 24.90 -6.88
C ILE A 252 -2.84 24.44 -8.22
N SER A 253 -1.69 23.77 -8.16
CA SER A 253 -1.10 23.06 -9.30
C SER A 253 -1.15 21.55 -9.08
N LEU A 254 -1.65 20.83 -10.07
CA LEU A 254 -1.57 19.38 -10.16
C LEU A 254 -0.40 19.00 -11.05
N TYR A 255 0.42 18.04 -10.63
CA TYR A 255 1.47 17.43 -11.44
C TYR A 255 1.09 15.98 -11.68
N VAL A 256 0.83 15.63 -12.92
CA VAL A 256 0.52 14.26 -13.35
C VAL A 256 1.76 13.64 -13.96
N LEU A 257 2.22 12.51 -13.41
CA LEU A 257 3.46 11.84 -13.81
C LEU A 257 3.14 10.41 -14.27
N GLY A 258 3.50 10.03 -15.49
CA GLY A 258 3.25 8.67 -16.01
C GLY A 258 3.89 8.40 -17.36
N ASP A 259 3.74 7.16 -17.87
CA ASP A 259 4.32 6.69 -19.13
C ASP A 259 3.29 6.15 -20.13
N ASP A 260 2.08 5.79 -19.68
CA ASP A 260 1.06 5.23 -20.54
C ASP A 260 -0.39 5.59 -20.18
N PHE A 261 -1.27 5.42 -21.17
CA PHE A 261 -2.70 5.63 -21.04
C PHE A 261 -3.45 4.45 -21.65
N THR A 262 -4.12 3.68 -20.81
CA THR A 262 -4.88 2.48 -21.20
C THR A 262 -6.38 2.74 -21.35
N GLY A 263 -6.86 3.93 -20.98
CA GLY A 263 -8.28 4.28 -21.05
C GLY A 263 -8.82 4.38 -22.48
N ASP A 264 -10.12 4.17 -22.63
CA ASP A 264 -10.75 3.96 -23.94
C ASP A 264 -10.75 5.19 -24.85
N SER A 265 -10.99 6.38 -24.31
CA SER A 265 -11.13 7.63 -25.07
C SER A 265 -10.44 8.81 -24.39
N ILE A 266 -9.56 9.48 -25.14
CA ILE A 266 -8.90 10.72 -24.72
C ILE A 266 -9.93 11.84 -24.56
N ASP A 267 -10.87 11.97 -25.49
CA ASP A 267 -11.88 13.03 -25.47
C ASP A 267 -12.77 12.94 -24.24
N ASN A 268 -13.18 11.72 -23.85
CA ASN A 268 -13.96 11.52 -22.64
C ASN A 268 -13.23 12.00 -21.39
N VAL A 269 -11.90 11.80 -21.32
CA VAL A 269 -11.07 12.30 -20.23
C VAL A 269 -11.04 13.81 -20.22
N LEU A 270 -10.71 14.42 -21.37
CA LEU A 270 -10.61 15.86 -21.50
C LEU A 270 -11.92 16.55 -21.16
N ASP A 271 -13.05 16.02 -21.62
CA ASP A 271 -14.39 16.52 -21.32
C ASP A 271 -14.74 16.37 -19.85
N THR A 272 -14.38 15.24 -19.24
CA THR A 272 -14.64 15.01 -17.82
C THR A 272 -13.85 15.97 -16.96
N VAL A 273 -12.57 16.19 -17.27
CA VAL A 273 -11.73 17.18 -16.59
C VAL A 273 -12.26 18.59 -16.82
N ALA A 274 -12.65 18.96 -18.04
CA ALA A 274 -13.19 20.28 -18.33
C ALA A 274 -14.49 20.58 -17.55
N LYS A 275 -15.34 19.56 -17.35
CA LYS A 275 -16.58 19.69 -16.56
C LYS A 275 -16.33 19.96 -15.08
N ILE A 276 -15.23 19.46 -14.52
CA ILE A 276 -14.89 19.66 -13.10
C ILE A 276 -13.97 20.86 -12.88
N ASN A 277 -13.01 21.08 -13.78
CA ASN A 277 -12.07 22.19 -13.76
C ASN A 277 -12.61 23.35 -14.60
N ARG A 278 -13.72 23.91 -14.16
CA ARG A 278 -14.42 24.98 -14.89
C ARG A 278 -13.60 26.27 -14.87
N GLU A 279 -13.86 27.14 -15.82
CA GLU A 279 -13.33 28.50 -15.77
C GLU A 279 -14.04 29.29 -14.66
N GLY A 280 -13.26 29.94 -13.82
CA GLY A 280 -13.71 30.90 -12.83
C GLY A 280 -14.10 32.22 -13.49
N ARG A 281 -14.53 33.18 -12.66
CA ARG A 281 -14.98 34.51 -13.13
C ARG A 281 -13.90 35.32 -13.85
N SER A 282 -12.63 35.03 -13.60
CA SER A 282 -11.48 35.65 -14.25
C SER A 282 -11.08 35.02 -15.59
N GLY A 283 -11.78 33.95 -16.03
CA GLY A 283 -11.38 33.14 -17.19
C GLY A 283 -10.26 32.14 -16.89
N GLU A 284 -9.76 32.07 -15.66
CA GLU A 284 -8.78 31.08 -15.23
C GLU A 284 -9.44 29.78 -14.77
N ARG A 285 -8.79 28.64 -15.01
CA ARG A 285 -9.24 27.32 -14.52
C ARG A 285 -9.12 27.23 -13.00
N LEU A 286 -9.98 26.43 -12.37
CA LEU A 286 -10.00 26.24 -10.91
C LEU A 286 -8.65 25.75 -10.35
N VAL A 287 -7.98 24.88 -11.09
CA VAL A 287 -6.63 24.40 -10.83
C VAL A 287 -5.80 24.43 -12.11
N ARG A 288 -4.49 24.56 -11.98
CA ARG A 288 -3.56 24.36 -13.09
C ARG A 288 -3.13 22.89 -13.15
N ILE A 289 -2.96 22.34 -14.35
CA ILE A 289 -2.52 20.94 -14.51
C ILE A 289 -1.25 20.90 -15.35
N HIS A 290 -0.15 20.47 -14.73
CA HIS A 290 1.12 20.15 -15.36
C HIS A 290 1.22 18.64 -15.55
N THR A 291 1.85 18.23 -16.65
CA THR A 291 1.97 16.81 -17.00
C THR A 291 3.41 16.49 -17.36
N ILE A 292 3.90 15.34 -16.92
CA ILE A 292 5.25 14.85 -17.19
C ILE A 292 5.16 13.44 -17.75
N GLY A 293 5.69 13.27 -18.96
CA GLY A 293 5.72 11.99 -19.66
C GLY A 293 7.08 11.31 -19.57
N PHE A 294 7.07 10.07 -19.08
CA PHE A 294 8.24 9.21 -19.01
C PHE A 294 8.27 8.29 -20.24
N PRO A 295 9.37 8.26 -21.02
CA PRO A 295 9.42 7.55 -22.29
C PRO A 295 9.64 6.04 -22.14
N VAL A 296 9.08 5.39 -21.11
CA VAL A 296 9.33 3.97 -20.78
C VAL A 296 9.02 3.08 -21.98
N HIS A 297 7.81 3.16 -22.51
CA HIS A 297 7.37 2.33 -23.62
C HIS A 297 8.02 2.66 -24.96
N PHE A 298 8.68 3.83 -25.08
CA PHE A 298 9.48 4.17 -26.27
C PHE A 298 10.90 3.60 -26.18
N LEU A 299 11.46 3.46 -24.98
CA LEU A 299 12.86 3.06 -24.77
C LEU A 299 13.03 1.58 -24.40
N VAL A 300 12.04 0.97 -23.75
CA VAL A 300 12.10 -0.42 -23.30
C VAL A 300 11.63 -1.37 -24.41
N ARG A 301 12.38 -2.44 -24.64
CA ARG A 301 12.01 -3.49 -25.60
C ARG A 301 10.68 -4.13 -25.21
N GLY A 302 9.74 -4.17 -26.15
CA GLY A 302 8.38 -4.69 -25.91
C GLY A 302 7.43 -3.66 -25.30
N GLY A 303 7.83 -2.39 -25.20
CA GLY A 303 6.94 -1.30 -24.81
C GLY A 303 5.77 -1.11 -25.79
N ASN A 304 4.64 -0.63 -25.27
CA ASN A 304 3.45 -0.38 -26.06
C ASN A 304 3.46 1.07 -26.59
N LEU A 305 3.97 1.24 -27.81
CA LEU A 305 4.06 2.55 -28.46
C LEU A 305 2.70 3.23 -28.65
N GLN A 306 1.63 2.45 -28.77
CA GLN A 306 0.28 2.99 -28.95
C GLN A 306 -0.23 3.66 -27.67
N THR A 307 -0.12 3.01 -26.51
CA THR A 307 -0.57 3.60 -25.23
C THR A 307 0.31 4.77 -24.82
N ALA A 308 1.62 4.70 -25.10
CA ALA A 308 2.56 5.80 -24.85
C ALA A 308 2.27 7.04 -25.72
N SER A 309 1.99 6.84 -27.02
CA SER A 309 1.62 7.95 -27.91
C SER A 309 0.28 8.57 -27.51
N ARG A 310 -0.70 7.75 -27.12
CA ARG A 310 -1.99 8.21 -26.58
C ARG A 310 -1.80 9.00 -25.29
N PHE A 311 -0.92 8.53 -24.40
CA PHE A 311 -0.58 9.25 -23.17
C PHE A 311 0.02 10.62 -23.46
N ALA A 312 1.01 10.71 -24.34
CA ALA A 312 1.62 11.98 -24.72
C ALA A 312 0.59 12.95 -25.31
N ALA A 313 -0.29 12.48 -26.19
CA ALA A 313 -1.38 13.28 -26.75
C ALA A 313 -2.35 13.78 -25.66
N LEU A 314 -2.79 12.89 -24.77
CA LEU A 314 -3.66 13.23 -23.65
C LEU A 314 -3.00 14.25 -22.72
N MET A 315 -1.75 14.01 -22.29
CA MET A 315 -1.03 14.87 -21.35
C MET A 315 -0.77 16.26 -21.93
N ARG A 316 -0.49 16.36 -23.23
CA ARG A 316 -0.36 17.63 -23.93
C ARG A 316 -1.68 18.41 -23.90
N GLU A 317 -2.78 17.79 -24.37
CA GLU A 317 -4.10 18.43 -24.37
C GLU A 317 -4.59 18.79 -22.97
N LEU A 318 -4.37 17.89 -22.01
CA LEU A 318 -4.78 18.06 -20.63
C LEU A 318 -4.06 19.26 -19.99
N SER A 319 -2.75 19.37 -20.13
CA SER A 319 -2.02 20.51 -19.57
C SER A 319 -2.41 21.82 -20.26
N TYR A 320 -2.47 21.81 -21.59
CA TYR A 320 -2.82 22.97 -22.40
C TYR A 320 -4.20 23.55 -22.03
N ARG A 321 -5.24 22.71 -21.99
CA ARG A 321 -6.62 23.15 -21.68
C ARG A 321 -6.78 23.64 -20.24
N ASN A 322 -5.83 23.31 -19.38
CA ASN A 322 -5.83 23.63 -17.96
C ASN A 322 -4.72 24.63 -17.58
N GLY A 323 -4.17 25.36 -18.56
CA GLY A 323 -3.23 26.46 -18.35
C GLY A 323 -1.88 26.05 -17.75
N GLY A 324 -1.50 24.77 -17.87
CA GLY A 324 -0.22 24.25 -17.43
C GLY A 324 0.71 23.91 -18.59
N THR A 325 1.70 23.07 -18.29
CA THR A 325 2.81 22.75 -19.20
C THR A 325 2.97 21.23 -19.27
N PHE A 326 3.18 20.72 -20.47
CA PHE A 326 3.58 19.34 -20.70
C PHE A 326 5.10 19.25 -20.87
N VAL A 327 5.74 18.35 -20.13
CA VAL A 327 7.15 18.03 -20.25
C VAL A 327 7.30 16.58 -20.69
N ALA A 328 7.78 16.35 -21.91
CA ALA A 328 8.13 15.03 -22.39
C ALA A 328 9.61 14.76 -22.12
N LEU A 329 9.92 13.78 -21.26
CA LEU A 329 11.30 13.41 -21.00
C LEU A 329 11.86 12.60 -22.17
N ASN A 330 13.16 12.77 -22.44
CA ASN A 330 13.89 12.06 -23.50
C ASN A 330 14.70 10.86 -22.97
N SER A 331 14.81 10.71 -21.65
CA SER A 331 15.64 9.71 -20.98
C SER A 331 15.02 9.27 -19.65
N LEU A 332 15.30 8.01 -19.27
CA LEU A 332 14.96 7.45 -17.95
C LEU A 332 16.15 7.51 -16.98
N LYS A 333 17.32 7.94 -17.46
CA LYS A 333 18.49 8.10 -16.59
C LYS A 333 18.40 9.46 -15.90
N PRO A 334 18.65 9.51 -14.59
CA PRO A 334 18.99 10.74 -13.91
C PRO A 334 20.13 11.47 -14.63
N GLU A 335 19.99 12.78 -14.82
CA GLU A 335 21.10 13.66 -15.22
C GLU A 335 21.96 14.04 -14.03
#